data_AF-A0AAQ1RVP7-F1
#
_entry.id   AF-A0AAQ1RVP7-F1
#
_cell.length_a   1.000
_cell.length_b   1.000
_cell.length_c   1.000
_cell.angle_alpha   90.00
_cell.angle_beta   90.00
_cell.angle_gamma   90.00
#
_symmetry.space_group_name_H-M   'P 1'
#
loop_
_entity.id
_entity.type
_entity.pdbx_description
1 polymer ?
#
loop_
_entity_poly.entity_id
_entity_poly.type
_entity_poly.pdbx_seq_one_letter_code
_entity_poly.pdbx_strand_id
1 'polypeptide(L)' 'MRKKKYHLYLTAEERRYLFKALLAYRNKLLAQGRYTDLVDEVMIKLQK' A
#
# COMPACT_ATOMS: atom_id res chain seq x y z
N MET A 1 6.43 25.40 -0.82
CA MET A 1 6.73 24.38 0.23
C MET A 1 7.21 23.09 -0.43
N ARG A 2 8.52 22.79 -0.39
CA ARG A 2 9.08 21.54 -0.95
C ARG A 2 8.57 20.36 -0.11
N LYS A 3 7.71 19.49 -0.67
CA LYS A 3 7.30 18.23 -0.03
C LYS A 3 8.56 17.40 0.22
N LYS A 4 8.91 17.17 1.50
CA LYS A 4 10.00 16.28 1.88
C LYS A 4 9.67 14.88 1.36
N LYS A 5 10.45 14.37 0.42
CA LYS A 5 10.33 12.98 -0.04
C LYS A 5 10.99 12.10 1.01
N TYR A 6 10.18 11.44 1.83
CA TYR A 6 10.68 10.43 2.77
C TYR A 6 10.98 9.15 1.98
N HIS A 7 12.25 8.77 1.90
CA HIS A 7 12.64 7.43 1.48
C HIS A 7 12.66 6.55 2.72
N LEU A 8 11.57 5.83 2.95
CA LEU A 8 11.52 4.77 3.96
C LEU A 8 12.23 3.55 3.35
N TYR A 9 13.43 3.25 3.85
CA TYR A 9 14.09 1.98 3.59
C TYR A 9 13.37 0.90 4.39
N LEU A 10 12.37 0.27 3.77
CA LEU A 10 11.67 -0.86 4.35
C LEU A 10 12.48 -2.13 4.09
N THR A 11 12.72 -2.90 5.13
CA THR A 11 13.24 -4.26 5.00
C THR A 11 12.24 -5.16 4.27
N ALA A 12 12.70 -6.28 3.72
CA ALA A 12 11.82 -7.23 3.01
C ALA A 12 10.66 -7.73 3.91
N GLU A 13 10.89 -7.85 5.21
CA GLU A 13 9.88 -8.24 6.20
C GLU A 13 8.82 -7.17 6.40
N GLU A 14 9.23 -5.91 6.61
CA GLU A 14 8.31 -4.78 6.74
C GLU A 14 7.50 -4.58 5.46
N ARG A 15 8.13 -4.74 4.30
CA ARG A 15 7.47 -4.66 2.99
C ARG A 15 6.39 -5.74 2.86
N ARG A 16 6.66 -6.97 3.31
CA ARG A 16 5.69 -8.08 3.33
C ARG A 16 4.57 -7.86 4.34
N TYR A 17 4.88 -7.29 5.50
CA TYR A 17 3.89 -6.92 6.51
C TYR A 17 2.94 -5.83 5.98
N LEU A 18 3.50 -4.77 5.41
CA LEU A 18 2.72 -3.67 4.83
C LEU A 18 1.84 -4.17 3.67
N PHE A 19 2.37 -5.07 2.83
CA PHE A 19 1.63 -5.68 1.74
C PHE A 19 0.44 -6.49 2.26
N LYS A 20 0.62 -7.32 3.30
CA LYS A 20 -0.48 -8.05 3.93
C LYS A 20 -1.56 -7.12 4.49
N ALA A 21 -1.16 -6.03 5.15
CA ALA A 21 -2.09 -5.03 5.68
C ALA A 21 -2.89 -4.34 4.57
N LEU A 22 -2.23 -3.94 3.49
CA LEU A 22 -2.86 -3.35 2.30
C LEU A 22 -3.83 -4.32 1.62
N LEU A 23 -3.47 -5.60 1.53
CA LEU A 23 -4.33 -6.63 0.95
C LEU A 23 -5.61 -6.85 1.77
N ALA A 24 -5.49 -6.86 3.10
CA ALA A 24 -6.63 -6.94 4.01
C ALA A 24 -7.52 -5.68 3.91
N TYR A 25 -6.91 -4.50 3.75
CA TYR A 25 -7.62 -3.25 3.56
C TYR A 25 -8.37 -3.21 2.22
N ARG A 26 -7.73 -3.68 1.13
CA ARG A 26 -8.36 -3.83 -0.18
C ARG A 26 -9.59 -4.74 -0.11
N ASN A 27 -9.46 -5.90 0.55
CA ASN A 27 -10.57 -6.83 0.72
C ASN A 27 -11.74 -6.21 1.50
N LYS A 28 -11.46 -5.40 2.53
CA LYS A 28 -12.51 -4.63 3.24
C LYS A 28 -13.19 -3.59 2.35
N LEU A 29 -12.44 -2.88 1.51
CA LEU A 29 -13.00 -1.89 0.59
C LEU A 29 -13.84 -2.55 -0.52
N LEU A 30 -13.37 -3.66 -1.08
CA LEU A 30 -14.12 -4.49 -2.02
C LEU A 30 -15.45 -4.98 -1.40
N ALA A 31 -15.42 -5.45 -0.16
CA ALA A 31 -16.63 -5.85 0.57
C ALA A 31 -17.60 -4.68 0.80
N GLN A 32 -17.10 -3.44 0.85
CA GLN A 32 -17.91 -2.22 0.94
C GLN A 32 -18.34 -1.67 -0.44
N GLY A 33 -17.98 -2.33 -1.55
CA GLY A 33 -18.24 -1.85 -2.91
C GLY A 33 -17.53 -0.54 -3.24
N ARG A 34 -16.43 -0.23 -2.55
CA ARG A 34 -15.66 1.01 -2.73
C ARG A 34 -14.51 0.82 -3.70
N TYR A 35 -14.14 1.89 -4.38
CA TYR A 35 -13.01 1.92 -5.31
C TYR A 35 -11.70 1.53 -4.62
N THR A 36 -10.99 0.58 -5.23
CA THR A 36 -9.71 0.05 -4.72
C THR A 36 -8.51 0.49 -5.55
N ASP A 37 -8.72 1.25 -6.64
CA ASP A 37 -7.67 1.70 -7.56
C ASP A 37 -6.49 2.37 -6.86
N LEU A 38 -6.75 3.21 -5.85
CA LEU A 38 -5.69 3.86 -5.07
C LEU A 38 -4.86 2.88 -4.24
N VAL A 39 -5.48 1.81 -3.73
CA VAL A 39 -4.79 0.77 -2.96
C VAL A 39 -3.96 -0.12 -3.87
N ASP A 40 -4.48 -0.44 -5.07
CA ASP A 40 -3.75 -1.21 -6.07
C ASP A 40 -2.54 -0.43 -6.61
N GLU A 41 -2.68 0.89 -6.85
CA GLU A 41 -1.55 1.76 -7.20
C GLU A 41 -0.42 1.74 -6.16
N VAL A 42 -0.79 1.78 -4.87
CA VAL A 42 0.18 1.74 -3.77
C VAL A 42 0.84 0.37 -3.68
N MET A 43 0.08 -0.72 -3.88
CA MET A 43 0.63 -2.08 -3.93
C MET A 43 1.65 -2.24 -5.06
N ILE A 44 1.37 -1.72 -6.26
CA ILE A 44 2.30 -1.77 -7.41
C ILE A 44 3.59 -0.99 -7.12
N LYS A 45 3.47 0.21 -6.53
CA LYS A 45 4.64 0.99 -6.08
C LYS A 45 5.42 0.28 -4.97
N LEU A 46 4.73 -0.48 -4.12
CA LEU A 46 5.37 -1.29 -3.09
C LEU A 46 6.02 -2.55 -3.63
N GLN A 47 5.82 -2.94 -4.88
CA GLN A 47 6.43 -4.15 -5.46
C GLN A 47 7.68 -3.84 -6.30
N LYS A 48 7.83 -2.59 -6.76
CA LYS A 48 8.93 -2.09 -7.58
C LYS A 48 10.11 -1.59 -6.74
#